data_AF-A0A914X0C2-F1
#
_entry.id   AF-A0A914X0C2-F1
#
_cell.length_a   1.000
_cell.length_b   1.000
_cell.length_c   1.000
_cell.angle_alpha   90.00
_cell.angle_beta   90.00
_cell.angle_gamma   90.00
#
_symmetry.space_group_name_H-M   'P 1'
#
loop_
_entity.id
_entity.type
_entity.pdbx_description
1 polymer ?
#
loop_
_entity_poly.entity_id
_entity_poly.type
_entity_poly.pdbx_seq_one_letter_code
_entity_poly.pdbx_strand_id
1 'polypeptide(L)'
;MATEDNWVTVRNGSVFPQQQGCIRALGIPGINHHCVCDPDAYIALWLRPDGEVVFGCAWSEVGFIKAQFPWDGEVVTGEEADRYRILKCSNDTPNRYHWVQASQANEHSLLYVGEYTPALVLKGNKAIVGKACWDRKMAWTCEGGESCYQGGNFSDCYLLAKE
;
A
#
# COMPACT_ATOMS: atom_id res chain seq x y z
N MET A 1 11.24 14.78 -17.43
CA MET A 1 10.71 15.24 -16.14
C MET A 1 9.95 14.08 -15.54
N ALA A 2 10.38 13.53 -14.41
CA ALA A 2 9.60 12.50 -13.72
C ALA A 2 8.25 13.12 -13.35
N THR A 3 7.16 12.54 -13.83
CA THR A 3 5.81 13.00 -13.50
C THR A 3 5.58 12.73 -12.02
N GLU A 4 4.96 13.64 -11.28
CA GLU A 4 4.64 13.36 -9.87
C GLU A 4 3.69 12.15 -9.75
N ASP A 5 3.73 11.47 -8.60
CA ASP A 5 2.83 10.37 -8.32
C ASP A 5 1.43 10.94 -8.02
N ASN A 6 0.40 10.36 -8.63
CA ASN A 6 -0.97 10.88 -8.54
C ASN A 6 -1.73 10.25 -7.37
N TRP A 7 -2.32 11.08 -6.52
CA TRP A 7 -3.06 10.66 -5.34
C TRP A 7 -4.45 11.31 -5.31
N VAL A 8 -5.51 10.55 -5.00
CA VAL A 8 -6.81 11.13 -4.66
C VAL A 8 -6.94 11.20 -3.15
N THR A 9 -7.25 12.38 -2.60
CA THR A 9 -7.58 12.53 -1.18
C THR A 9 -9.04 12.13 -0.98
N VAL A 10 -9.29 11.32 0.04
CA VAL A 10 -10.58 10.76 0.40
C VAL A 10 -10.81 10.93 1.89
N ARG A 11 -12.08 10.90 2.28
CA ARG A 11 -12.49 10.89 3.68
C ARG A 11 -13.17 9.55 3.97
N ASN A 12 -12.92 8.96 5.11
CA ASN A 12 -13.54 7.71 5.50
C ASN A 12 -15.08 7.81 5.40
N GLY A 13 -15.71 6.75 4.90
CA GLY A 13 -17.15 6.73 4.68
C GLY A 13 -17.64 7.57 3.50
N SER A 14 -16.77 8.23 2.72
CA SER A 14 -17.16 8.79 1.43
C SER A 14 -17.41 7.68 0.39
N VAL A 15 -18.13 8.00 -0.67
CA VAL A 15 -18.29 7.09 -1.83
C VAL A 15 -16.91 6.75 -2.40
N PHE A 16 -16.69 5.47 -2.69
CA PHE A 16 -15.42 5.00 -3.24
C PHE A 16 -15.15 5.63 -4.62
N PRO A 17 -13.92 6.11 -4.92
CA PRO A 17 -13.60 6.80 -6.17
C PRO A 17 -13.41 5.82 -7.37
N GLN A 18 -14.42 4.98 -7.67
CA GLN A 18 -14.34 3.91 -8.68
C GLN A 18 -13.92 4.41 -10.07
N GLN A 19 -14.36 5.60 -10.48
CA GLN A 19 -14.10 6.15 -11.81
C GLN A 19 -12.75 6.87 -11.94
N GLN A 20 -11.93 6.91 -10.89
CA GLN A 20 -10.76 7.76 -10.86
C GLN A 20 -9.43 7.06 -11.25
N GLY A 21 -9.44 5.80 -11.67
CA GLY A 21 -8.19 5.10 -12.06
C GLY A 21 -7.29 4.74 -10.88
N CYS A 22 -7.90 4.39 -9.73
CA CYS A 22 -7.16 3.93 -8.56
C CYS A 22 -6.47 2.58 -8.82
N ILE A 23 -5.26 2.39 -8.28
CA ILE A 23 -4.44 1.19 -8.51
C ILE A 23 -4.76 0.14 -7.46
N ARG A 24 -5.18 -1.04 -7.93
CA ARG A 24 -5.34 -2.20 -7.07
C ARG A 24 -3.98 -2.57 -6.48
N ALA A 25 -3.94 -2.82 -5.18
CA ALA A 25 -2.75 -3.30 -4.49
C ALA A 25 -2.35 -4.69 -4.98
N LEU A 26 -3.29 -5.48 -5.50
CA LEU A 26 -3.01 -6.76 -6.13
C LEU A 26 -3.08 -6.70 -7.64
N GLY A 27 -2.13 -7.41 -8.26
CA GLY A 27 -1.96 -7.50 -9.70
C GLY A 27 -0.63 -8.13 -10.11
N ILE A 28 0.02 -8.91 -9.22
CA ILE A 28 1.28 -9.57 -9.56
C ILE A 28 0.98 -10.69 -10.57
N PRO A 29 1.53 -10.63 -11.79
CA PRO A 29 1.26 -11.65 -12.80
C PRO A 29 1.63 -13.06 -12.31
N GLY A 30 0.75 -14.03 -12.53
CA GLY A 30 0.98 -15.43 -12.17
C GLY A 30 0.80 -15.77 -10.68
N ILE A 31 0.41 -14.80 -9.84
CA ILE A 31 0.23 -14.97 -8.40
C ILE A 31 -1.26 -14.91 -8.05
N ASN A 32 -1.85 -16.05 -7.68
CA ASN A 32 -3.24 -16.13 -7.19
C ASN A 32 -3.28 -16.00 -5.66
N HIS A 33 -3.26 -14.76 -5.17
CA HIS A 33 -3.47 -14.46 -3.75
C HIS A 33 -4.69 -13.58 -3.56
N HIS A 34 -5.29 -13.66 -2.37
CA HIS A 34 -6.38 -12.78 -1.96
C HIS A 34 -5.86 -11.79 -0.93
N CYS A 35 -6.18 -10.50 -1.10
CA CYS A 35 -5.80 -9.54 -0.08
C CYS A 35 -6.66 -9.77 1.16
N VAL A 36 -6.04 -9.68 2.34
CA VAL A 36 -6.72 -9.99 3.61
C VAL A 36 -7.85 -9.01 3.93
N CYS A 37 -7.72 -7.74 3.53
CA CYS A 37 -8.79 -6.76 3.75
C CYS A 37 -9.94 -6.93 2.74
N ASP A 38 -9.63 -6.97 1.46
CA ASP A 38 -10.62 -7.11 0.38
C ASP A 38 -9.94 -7.54 -0.93
N PRO A 39 -10.51 -8.44 -1.76
CA PRO A 39 -9.92 -8.84 -3.04
C PRO A 39 -9.59 -7.69 -3.98
N ASP A 40 -10.35 -6.59 -3.91
CA ASP A 40 -10.16 -5.38 -4.68
C ASP A 40 -9.52 -4.25 -3.84
N ALA A 41 -8.60 -4.59 -2.94
CA ALA A 41 -7.87 -3.60 -2.15
C ALA A 41 -6.99 -2.68 -3.02
N TYR A 42 -6.76 -1.46 -2.54
CA TYR A 42 -6.00 -0.38 -3.17
C TYR A 42 -4.90 0.12 -2.23
N ILE A 43 -3.84 0.71 -2.79
CA ILE A 43 -2.74 1.28 -2.02
C ILE A 43 -3.18 2.62 -1.42
N ALA A 44 -3.17 2.70 -0.09
CA ALA A 44 -3.57 3.88 0.66
C ALA A 44 -2.38 4.50 1.41
N LEU A 45 -2.44 5.81 1.59
CA LEU A 45 -1.45 6.61 2.30
C LEU A 45 -2.16 7.52 3.32
N TRP A 46 -1.83 7.35 4.59
CA TRP A 46 -2.22 8.25 5.66
C TRP A 46 -1.05 9.15 6.05
N LEU A 47 -1.28 10.46 6.02
CA LEU A 47 -0.34 11.45 6.54
C LEU A 47 -0.83 11.88 7.91
N ARG A 48 -0.11 11.46 8.94
CA ARG A 48 -0.46 11.77 10.33
C ARG A 48 -0.24 13.27 10.61
N PRO A 49 -0.97 13.86 11.59
CA PRO A 49 -0.80 15.26 11.95
C PRO A 49 0.60 15.65 12.41
N ASP A 50 1.37 14.70 12.95
CA ASP A 50 2.77 14.87 13.35
C ASP A 50 3.77 14.72 12.19
N GLY A 51 3.27 14.48 10.97
CA GLY A 51 4.06 14.39 9.75
C GLY A 51 4.49 12.97 9.38
N GLU A 52 4.17 11.95 10.18
CA GLU A 52 4.51 10.57 9.82
C GLU A 52 3.69 10.05 8.64
N VAL A 53 4.35 9.28 7.78
CA VAL A 53 3.79 8.67 6.57
C VAL A 53 3.49 7.21 6.87
N VAL A 54 2.24 6.79 6.68
CA VAL A 54 1.83 5.40 6.91
C VAL A 54 1.12 4.87 5.66
N PHE A 55 1.74 3.91 4.99
CA PHE A 55 1.09 3.15 3.92
C PHE A 55 0.24 2.01 4.47
N GLY A 56 -0.89 1.78 3.83
CA GLY A 56 -1.83 0.72 4.17
C GLY A 56 -2.69 0.36 2.96
N CYS A 57 -3.87 -0.18 3.23
CA CYS A 57 -4.83 -0.52 2.19
C CYS A 57 -6.18 0.14 2.40
N ALA A 58 -6.84 0.46 1.31
CA ALA A 58 -8.23 0.90 1.26
C ALA A 58 -9.06 0.00 0.36
N TRP A 59 -10.35 -0.12 0.63
CA TRP A 59 -11.28 -0.90 -0.18
C TRP A 59 -12.68 -0.28 -0.14
N SER A 60 -13.57 -0.82 -0.98
CA SER A 60 -14.98 -0.43 -1.04
C SER A 60 -15.83 -1.43 -0.28
N GLU A 61 -16.42 -1.01 0.84
CA GLU A 61 -17.42 -1.78 1.57
C GLU A 61 -18.81 -1.16 1.32
N VAL A 62 -19.67 -1.89 0.61
CA VAL A 62 -21.03 -1.43 0.25
C VAL A 62 -21.03 -0.06 -0.44
N GLY A 63 -20.01 0.19 -1.28
CA GLY A 63 -19.84 1.44 -2.04
C GLY A 63 -19.18 2.59 -1.25
N PHE A 64 -18.91 2.41 0.04
CA PHE A 64 -18.22 3.37 0.88
C PHE A 64 -16.78 2.96 1.14
N ILE A 65 -15.91 3.95 1.27
CA ILE A 65 -14.50 3.69 1.49
C ILE A 65 -14.22 3.26 2.93
N LYS A 66 -13.43 2.20 3.07
CA LYS A 66 -12.79 1.74 4.30
C LYS A 66 -11.28 1.68 4.11
N ALA A 67 -10.52 1.69 5.20
CA ALA A 67 -9.07 1.56 5.17
C ALA A 67 -8.51 0.97 6.47
N GLN A 68 -7.26 0.51 6.40
CA GLN A 68 -6.47 0.11 7.57
C GLN A 68 -4.99 0.43 7.34
N PHE A 69 -4.30 0.81 8.42
CA PHE A 69 -2.91 1.24 8.43
C PHE A 69 -2.15 0.61 9.59
N PRO A 70 -0.98 -0.02 9.37
CA PRO A 70 -0.14 -0.55 10.44
C PRO A 70 0.65 0.60 11.07
N TRP A 71 0.37 0.90 12.34
CA TRP A 71 1.07 1.95 13.06
C TRP A 71 1.16 1.69 14.57
N ASP A 72 2.36 1.86 15.12
CA ASP A 72 2.69 1.81 16.55
C ASP A 72 2.21 0.53 17.26
N GLY A 73 2.41 -0.62 16.59
CA GLY A 73 1.99 -1.92 17.12
C GLY A 73 0.50 -2.26 16.89
N GLU A 74 -0.29 -1.31 16.38
CA GLU A 74 -1.74 -1.43 16.22
C GLU A 74 -2.18 -1.33 14.75
N VAL A 75 -3.44 -1.65 14.49
CA VAL A 75 -4.10 -1.38 13.21
C VAL A 75 -4.98 -0.15 13.36
N VAL A 76 -4.56 0.96 12.78
CA VAL A 76 -5.37 2.17 12.70
C VAL A 76 -6.39 2.03 11.58
N THR A 77 -7.67 2.17 11.91
CA THR A 77 -8.76 2.09 10.95
C THR A 77 -8.92 3.38 10.14
N GLY A 78 -9.61 3.30 9.00
CA GLY A 78 -9.99 4.48 8.23
C GLY A 78 -10.82 5.48 9.05
N GLU A 79 -11.63 5.01 9.99
CA GLU A 79 -12.44 5.86 10.88
C GLU A 79 -11.55 6.72 11.78
N GLU A 80 -10.49 6.15 12.34
CA GLU A 80 -9.51 6.87 13.16
C GLU A 80 -8.61 7.79 12.33
N ALA A 81 -8.22 7.35 11.13
CA ALA A 81 -7.42 8.15 10.22
C ALA A 81 -8.17 9.36 9.63
N ASP A 82 -9.51 9.25 9.50
CA ASP A 82 -10.49 10.17 8.89
C ASP A 82 -10.20 10.57 7.43
N ARG A 83 -8.99 11.04 7.12
CA ARG A 83 -8.59 11.52 5.80
C ARG A 83 -7.27 10.88 5.36
N TYR A 84 -7.30 10.25 4.19
CA TYR A 84 -6.15 9.57 3.60
C TYR A 84 -6.17 9.72 2.08
N ARG A 85 -5.17 9.15 1.41
CA ARG A 85 -5.00 9.22 -0.03
C ARG A 85 -4.98 7.82 -0.64
N ILE A 86 -5.52 7.66 -1.84
CA ILE A 86 -5.39 6.43 -2.64
C ILE A 86 -4.52 6.72 -3.86
N LEU A 87 -3.59 5.80 -4.16
CA LEU A 87 -2.72 5.90 -5.32
C LEU A 87 -3.50 5.73 -6.64
N LYS A 88 -3.19 6.58 -7.61
CA LYS A 88 -3.79 6.56 -8.95
C LYS A 88 -2.75 6.30 -10.03
N CYS A 89 -3.18 5.62 -11.09
CA CYS A 89 -2.48 5.62 -12.36
C CYS A 89 -3.14 6.62 -13.29
N SER A 90 -2.35 7.36 -14.06
CA SER A 90 -2.93 8.06 -15.21
C SER A 90 -3.26 7.02 -16.29
N ASN A 91 -4.34 7.25 -17.05
CA ASN A 91 -4.64 6.46 -18.24
C ASN A 91 -3.51 6.53 -19.28
N ASP A 92 -2.66 7.56 -19.23
CA ASP A 92 -1.51 7.71 -20.13
C ASP A 92 -0.32 6.81 -19.74
N THR A 93 -0.32 6.26 -18.52
CA THR A 93 0.79 5.44 -17.98
C THR A 93 0.27 4.22 -17.22
N PRO A 94 -0.48 3.32 -17.88
CA PRO A 94 -1.24 2.24 -17.22
C PRO A 94 -0.39 1.19 -16.49
N ASN A 95 0.92 1.14 -16.75
CA ASN A 95 1.86 0.20 -16.12
C ASN A 95 2.97 0.91 -15.32
N ARG A 96 2.70 2.13 -14.88
CA ARG A 96 3.71 2.93 -14.17
C ARG A 96 4.22 2.27 -12.89
N TYR A 97 3.40 1.47 -12.22
CA TYR A 97 3.75 0.85 -10.95
C TYR A 97 3.70 -0.66 -11.05
N HIS A 98 4.68 -1.32 -10.44
CA HIS A 98 4.77 -2.77 -10.37
C HIS A 98 5.42 -3.21 -9.06
N TRP A 99 5.08 -4.41 -8.61
CA TRP A 99 5.67 -4.99 -7.41
C TRP A 99 6.98 -5.68 -7.74
N VAL A 100 8.02 -5.39 -6.96
CA VAL A 100 9.34 -6.04 -7.05
C VAL A 100 9.69 -6.69 -5.72
N GLN A 101 10.32 -7.85 -5.75
CA GLN A 101 10.78 -8.47 -4.50
C GLN A 101 11.89 -7.60 -3.89
N ALA A 102 11.89 -7.44 -2.56
CA ALA A 102 12.84 -6.60 -1.85
C ALA A 102 14.30 -7.03 -2.10
N SER A 103 14.57 -8.32 -2.33
CA SER A 103 15.88 -8.83 -2.74
C SER A 103 16.38 -8.27 -4.09
N GLN A 104 15.47 -7.84 -4.96
CA GLN A 104 15.75 -7.32 -6.31
C GLN A 104 15.59 -5.79 -6.40
N ALA A 105 15.11 -5.14 -5.35
CA ALA A 105 14.69 -3.74 -5.40
C ALA A 105 15.82 -2.72 -5.71
N ASN A 106 17.10 -3.10 -5.56
CA ASN A 106 18.23 -2.25 -5.96
C ASN A 106 18.26 -1.94 -7.47
N GLU A 107 17.60 -2.75 -8.29
CA GLU A 107 17.54 -2.59 -9.75
C GLU A 107 16.39 -1.69 -10.22
N HIS A 108 15.57 -1.19 -9.28
CA HIS A 108 14.32 -0.49 -9.57
C HIS A 108 14.24 0.87 -8.85
N SER A 109 13.45 1.78 -9.43
CA SER A 109 13.09 3.03 -8.76
C SER A 109 11.87 2.81 -7.88
N LEU A 110 12.05 2.72 -6.56
CA LEU A 110 10.93 2.54 -5.63
C LEU A 110 10.07 3.80 -5.51
N LEU A 111 8.76 3.60 -5.31
CA LEU A 111 7.85 4.67 -4.88
C LEU A 111 8.13 5.01 -3.41
N TYR A 112 8.47 6.25 -3.12
CA TYR A 112 8.65 6.75 -1.77
C TYR A 112 7.73 7.91 -1.44
N VAL A 113 7.31 7.96 -0.18
CA VAL A 113 6.84 9.18 0.48
C VAL A 113 7.57 9.25 1.82
N GLY A 114 8.41 10.27 2.01
CA GLY A 114 9.35 10.29 3.13
C GLY A 114 10.34 9.11 3.04
N GLU A 115 10.53 8.40 4.15
CA GLU A 115 11.41 7.21 4.22
C GLU A 115 10.70 5.88 3.91
N TYR A 116 9.40 5.93 3.58
CA TYR A 116 8.56 4.75 3.45
C TYR A 116 8.15 4.49 2.00
N THR A 117 7.96 3.21 1.69
CA THR A 117 7.42 2.69 0.43
C THR A 117 6.27 1.72 0.72
N PRO A 118 5.26 1.57 -0.15
CA PRO A 118 4.26 0.51 0.01
C PRO A 118 4.91 -0.87 0.03
N ALA A 119 4.41 -1.74 0.89
CA ALA A 119 4.84 -3.13 1.02
C ALA A 119 3.68 -4.09 0.80
N LEU A 120 3.99 -5.27 0.25
CA LEU A 120 3.08 -6.38 0.12
C LEU A 120 3.78 -7.65 0.62
N VAL A 121 3.18 -8.32 1.60
CA VAL A 121 3.66 -9.59 2.14
C VAL A 121 2.76 -10.72 1.68
N LEU A 122 3.35 -11.78 1.14
CA LEU A 122 2.64 -12.99 0.75
C LEU A 122 2.80 -14.06 1.83
N LYS A 123 1.69 -14.62 2.31
CA LYS A 123 1.67 -15.66 3.35
C LYS A 123 0.64 -16.73 3.00
N GLY A 124 1.11 -17.88 2.51
CA GLY A 124 0.24 -18.92 1.98
C GLY A 124 -0.49 -18.42 0.73
N ASN A 125 -1.82 -18.33 0.79
CA ASN A 125 -2.65 -17.75 -0.28
C ASN A 125 -3.09 -16.30 -0.01
N LYS A 126 -2.59 -15.69 1.07
CA LYS A 126 -2.96 -14.36 1.52
C LYS A 126 -1.92 -13.33 1.11
N ALA A 127 -2.38 -12.17 0.70
CA ALA A 127 -1.54 -11.01 0.49
C ALA A 127 -1.93 -9.90 1.45
N ILE A 128 -0.94 -9.25 2.05
CA ILE A 128 -1.15 -8.29 3.14
C ILE A 128 -0.39 -7.02 2.79
N VAL A 129 -1.12 -5.91 2.64
CA VAL A 129 -0.57 -4.61 2.27
C VAL A 129 -0.14 -3.85 3.53
N GLY A 130 0.91 -3.07 3.41
CA GLY A 130 1.36 -2.15 4.46
C GLY A 130 2.45 -1.22 3.99
N LYS A 131 3.43 -0.95 4.86
CA LYS A 131 4.55 -0.04 4.61
C LYS A 131 5.89 -0.75 4.80
N ALA A 132 6.93 -0.26 4.15
CA ALA A 132 8.30 -0.68 4.38
C ALA A 132 9.24 0.53 4.48
N CYS A 133 10.29 0.38 5.28
CA CYS A 133 11.44 1.27 5.30
C CYS A 133 12.64 0.52 4.71
N TRP A 134 13.06 0.94 3.52
CA TRP A 134 14.13 0.27 2.77
C TRP A 134 15.48 0.33 3.48
N ASP A 135 15.79 1.46 4.12
CA ASP A 135 17.07 1.67 4.79
C ASP A 135 17.18 0.82 6.06
N ARG A 136 16.07 0.69 6.80
CA ARG A 136 15.99 -0.15 8.01
C ARG A 136 15.79 -1.63 7.70
N LYS A 137 15.47 -1.99 6.44
CA LYS A 137 15.10 -3.36 6.02
C LYS A 137 13.95 -3.93 6.86
N MET A 138 12.90 -3.12 7.04
CA MET A 138 11.73 -3.48 7.82
C MET A 138 10.45 -3.24 7.02
N ALA A 139 9.46 -4.12 7.18
CA ALA A 139 8.12 -3.96 6.67
C ALA A 139 7.09 -4.19 7.77
N TRP A 140 5.96 -3.48 7.70
CA TRP A 140 4.85 -3.55 8.65
C TRP A 140 3.55 -3.73 7.89
N THR A 141 2.70 -4.67 8.33
CA THR A 141 1.41 -4.97 7.69
C THR A 141 0.30 -5.16 8.71
N CYS A 142 -0.95 -5.07 8.27
CA CYS A 142 -2.14 -5.29 9.12
C CYS A 142 -2.54 -6.78 9.11
N GLU A 143 -1.90 -7.61 9.95
CA GLU A 143 -2.27 -9.02 10.16
C GLU A 143 -2.56 -9.26 11.66
N GLY A 144 -3.84 -9.23 12.05
CA GLY A 144 -4.24 -9.46 13.45
C GLY A 144 -3.67 -8.43 14.45
N GLY A 145 -3.27 -7.25 13.97
CA GLY A 145 -2.41 -6.28 14.63
C GLY A 145 -1.37 -5.73 13.63
N GLU A 146 -0.42 -4.92 14.11
CA GLU A 146 0.77 -4.60 13.31
C GLU A 146 1.75 -5.79 13.36
N SER A 147 2.04 -6.37 12.20
CA SER A 147 3.07 -7.40 12.06
C SER A 147 4.33 -6.82 11.43
N CYS A 148 5.49 -7.01 12.07
CA CYS A 148 6.79 -6.52 11.61
C CYS A 148 7.65 -7.64 10.98
N TYR A 149 8.22 -7.37 9.81
CA TYR A 149 9.10 -8.27 9.04
C TYR A 149 10.48 -7.64 8.88
N GLN A 150 11.53 -8.40 9.20
CA GLN A 150 12.93 -7.96 9.17
C GLN A 150 13.86 -9.09 8.71
N GLY A 151 15.09 -8.74 8.30
CA GLY A 151 16.08 -9.73 7.85
C GLY A 151 15.62 -10.54 6.63
N GLY A 152 15.75 -11.87 6.66
CA GLY A 152 15.30 -12.74 5.56
C GLY A 152 13.82 -12.58 5.21
N ASN A 153 12.96 -12.38 6.21
CA ASN A 153 11.52 -12.16 5.98
C ASN A 153 11.24 -10.83 5.28
N PHE A 154 12.11 -9.82 5.44
CA PHE A 154 12.01 -8.57 4.69
C PHE A 154 12.40 -8.79 3.22
N SER A 155 13.44 -9.57 2.95
CA SER A 155 13.89 -9.87 1.59
C SER A 155 12.83 -10.54 0.71
N ASP A 156 11.86 -11.22 1.33
CA ASP A 156 10.72 -11.87 0.66
C ASP A 156 9.48 -10.96 0.51
N CYS A 157 9.51 -9.76 1.09
CA CYS A 157 8.46 -8.77 0.88
C CYS A 157 8.53 -8.23 -0.56
N TYR A 158 7.39 -7.75 -1.07
CA TYR A 158 7.34 -6.99 -2.31
C TYR A 158 7.22 -5.50 -1.99
N LEU A 159 7.94 -4.68 -2.75
CA LEU A 159 7.95 -3.23 -2.65
C LEU A 159 7.40 -2.65 -3.96
N LEU A 160 6.73 -1.51 -3.89
CA LEU A 160 6.17 -0.89 -5.09
C LEU A 160 7.25 -0.07 -5.81
N ALA A 161 7.62 -0.51 -7.01
CA ALA A 161 8.47 0.22 -7.94
C ALA A 161 7.66 1.08 -8.90
N LYS A 162 8.32 2.06 -9.51
CA LYS A 162 7.82 2.91 -10.58
C LYS A 162 8.80 3.06 -11.74
N GLU A 163 8.27 3.16 -12.95
CA GLU A 163 9.00 3.45 -14.20
C GLU A 163 8.74 4.88 -14.70
#